data_AF-A0A8T4BUQ0-F1
#
_entry.id   AF-A0A8T4BUQ0-F1
#
_cell.length_a   1.000
_cell.length_b   1.000
_cell.length_c   1.000
_cell.angle_alpha   90.00
_cell.angle_beta   90.00
_cell.angle_gamma   90.00
#
_symmetry.space_group_name_H-M   'P 1'
#
loop_
_entity.id
_entity.type
_entity.pdbx_description
1 polymer ?
#
loop_
_entity_poly.entity_id
_entity_poly.type
_entity_poly.pdbx_seq_one_letter_code
_entity_poly.pdbx_strand_id
1 'polypeptide(L)'
;MRKAKKLRNLFESKKLIRIVGAHNGLTARLVERNKFDGVWASGLEVSTSHSVPDANILTMTQYLEAARVMNEAVSIPIVVDCDTGYGNSNNVIHLVKKAEAMNIAGICIEDKKFPKVNSYISGRQELAPVAEFVGKIMAAKNAQETEDFMVFARVEALIAGWGLEEALKRAHAYIDAGADGIFIHSKSKTHDEIAEFIKAWKNKAPLVICPTSYPKITEKEMEELGVKMVIYANHGIRASIKYVNEVLSKINKNGIVDIDSDIAPMSDVFELQDMHVMKENEKKYLISDEPIRVIIPAAGITQESSLKPLLQDLPLVMLDLHGKSLLQRNVELLNNLGLQDVHVIVGPNAQKINIEGVNLINKKDYEKTYILSSIMAAEEYLDRKTLVVFSDILFEKEIVEKLLGSDADITLLIDRSYKPSHKKDKLRDLVVAKHNPVVGERSMSLRKDNPILKMGHNMPREEANYEFIGMMLLSKKGVQILKEEYLKVKEKYDAKPFYESESIDKADLTDMIQYLIDKGYKISSVEINSGWMEINNFEDYKKVCELLASQ
;
A
#
# COMPACT_ATOMS: atom_id res chain seq x y z
N MET A 1 -14.61 -13.35 21.56
CA MET A 1 -14.31 -13.50 23.01
C MET A 1 -13.39 -12.37 23.44
N ARG A 2 -13.71 -11.64 24.52
CA ARG A 2 -12.85 -10.57 25.06
C ARG A 2 -11.50 -11.13 25.51
N LYS A 3 -10.44 -10.32 25.48
CA LYS A 3 -9.08 -10.78 25.81
C LYS A 3 -8.91 -11.11 27.30
N ALA A 4 -9.62 -10.41 28.19
CA ALA A 4 -9.70 -10.76 29.61
C ALA A 4 -10.19 -12.21 29.82
N LYS A 5 -11.26 -12.63 29.11
CA LYS A 5 -11.74 -14.01 29.17
C LYS A 5 -10.72 -15.02 28.63
N LYS A 6 -9.98 -14.68 27.58
CA LYS A 6 -8.86 -15.52 27.09
C LYS A 6 -7.82 -15.74 28.19
N LEU A 7 -7.46 -14.68 28.92
CA LEU A 7 -6.50 -14.78 30.03
C LEU A 7 -7.04 -15.69 31.15
N ARG A 8 -8.29 -15.51 31.58
CA ARG A 8 -8.93 -16.41 32.58
C ARG A 8 -8.88 -17.88 32.15
N ASN A 9 -9.23 -18.18 30.90
CA ASN A 9 -9.18 -19.54 30.38
C ASN A 9 -7.75 -20.14 30.41
N LEU A 10 -6.72 -19.31 30.19
CA LEU A 10 -5.32 -19.76 30.34
C LEU A 10 -5.01 -20.14 31.79
N PHE A 11 -5.48 -19.35 32.76
CA PHE A 11 -5.33 -19.63 34.19
C PHE A 11 -6.11 -20.85 34.67
N GLU A 12 -7.24 -21.18 34.04
CA GLU A 12 -7.99 -22.41 34.30
C GLU A 12 -7.34 -23.67 33.71
N SER A 13 -6.48 -23.51 32.69
CA SER A 13 -5.75 -24.62 32.08
C SER A 13 -4.71 -25.23 33.04
N LYS A 14 -4.14 -26.40 32.72
CA LYS A 14 -3.02 -26.98 33.50
C LYS A 14 -1.63 -26.52 33.04
N LYS A 15 -1.53 -25.74 31.97
CA LYS A 15 -0.24 -25.38 31.36
C LYS A 15 0.41 -24.19 32.07
N LEU A 16 1.74 -24.14 32.03
CA LEU A 16 2.50 -22.92 32.30
C LEU A 16 2.18 -21.87 31.22
N ILE A 17 1.75 -20.69 31.65
CA ILE A 17 1.43 -19.58 30.74
C ILE A 17 2.72 -18.80 30.47
N ARG A 18 3.08 -18.61 29.20
CA ARG A 18 4.31 -17.92 28.80
C ARG A 18 3.96 -16.61 28.14
N ILE A 19 4.32 -15.51 28.78
CA ILE A 19 4.14 -14.17 28.22
C ILE A 19 5.48 -13.47 28.04
N VAL A 20 5.60 -12.65 26.98
CA VAL A 20 6.87 -12.05 26.56
C VAL A 20 6.76 -10.53 26.52
N GLY A 21 7.83 -9.85 26.93
CA GLY A 21 7.97 -8.42 26.84
C GLY A 21 7.82 -7.89 25.42
N ALA A 22 6.99 -6.86 25.27
CA ALA A 22 6.90 -6.05 24.07
C ALA A 22 6.72 -4.57 24.44
N HIS A 23 6.99 -3.69 23.49
CA HIS A 23 6.90 -2.23 23.67
C HIS A 23 6.18 -1.50 22.52
N ASN A 24 5.83 -2.19 21.43
CA ASN A 24 5.08 -1.64 20.30
C ASN A 24 4.33 -2.74 19.54
N GLY A 25 3.47 -2.35 18.58
CA GLY A 25 2.66 -3.30 17.81
C GLY A 25 3.47 -4.36 17.05
N LEU A 26 4.64 -3.98 16.51
CA LEU A 26 5.54 -4.90 15.80
C LEU A 26 6.04 -6.03 16.72
N THR A 27 6.59 -5.66 17.88
CA THR A 27 7.12 -6.64 18.83
C THR A 27 6.01 -7.51 19.41
N ALA A 28 4.82 -6.97 19.67
CA ALA A 28 3.66 -7.76 20.06
C ALA A 28 3.24 -8.78 18.98
N ARG A 29 3.20 -8.40 17.69
CA ARG A 29 2.94 -9.34 16.59
C ARG A 29 3.97 -10.45 16.50
N LEU A 30 5.25 -10.13 16.71
CA LEU A 30 6.31 -11.14 16.73
C LEU A 30 6.13 -12.12 17.89
N VAL A 31 5.66 -11.65 19.07
CA VAL A 31 5.29 -12.53 20.19
C VAL A 31 4.16 -13.48 19.80
N GLU A 32 3.08 -12.98 19.19
CA GLU A 32 1.97 -13.82 18.73
C GLU A 32 2.37 -14.81 17.63
N ARG A 33 3.15 -14.36 16.63
CA ARG A 33 3.67 -15.20 15.53
C ARG A 33 4.51 -16.37 16.05
N ASN A 34 5.21 -16.18 17.17
CA ASN A 34 6.00 -17.21 17.85
C ASN A 34 5.19 -18.04 18.87
N LYS A 35 3.86 -17.94 18.86
CA LYS A 35 2.93 -18.81 19.63
C LYS A 35 3.12 -18.73 21.14
N PHE A 36 3.49 -17.56 21.66
CA PHE A 36 3.39 -17.27 23.08
C PHE A 36 1.94 -17.05 23.50
N ASP A 37 1.65 -17.27 24.78
CA ASP A 37 0.28 -17.28 25.30
C ASP A 37 -0.28 -15.87 25.53
N GLY A 38 0.60 -14.87 25.63
CA GLY A 38 0.24 -13.48 25.85
C GLY A 38 1.43 -12.52 25.76
N VAL A 39 1.12 -11.23 25.82
CA VAL A 39 2.10 -10.13 25.80
C VAL A 39 2.22 -9.53 27.20
N TRP A 40 3.45 -9.29 27.63
CA TRP A 40 3.76 -8.42 28.76
C TRP A 40 4.10 -7.03 28.21
N ALA A 41 3.21 -6.06 28.39
CA ALA A 41 3.50 -4.68 28.04
C ALA A 41 4.47 -4.12 29.08
N SER A 42 5.76 -4.16 28.75
CA SER A 42 6.86 -4.01 29.70
C SER A 42 7.20 -2.54 29.94
N GLY A 43 7.14 -2.09 31.19
CA GLY A 43 7.51 -0.72 31.56
C GLY A 43 8.96 -0.38 31.17
N LEU A 44 9.86 -1.35 31.36
CA LEU A 44 11.28 -1.22 30.99
C LEU A 44 11.50 -1.16 29.48
N GLU A 45 10.84 -2.01 28.69
CA GLU A 45 11.02 -1.96 27.23
C GLU A 45 10.44 -0.66 26.66
N VAL A 46 9.27 -0.23 27.14
CA VAL A 46 8.62 1.01 26.68
C VAL A 46 9.48 2.23 27.05
N SER A 47 9.97 2.35 28.28
CA SER A 47 10.83 3.49 28.66
C SER A 47 12.15 3.50 27.88
N THR A 48 12.75 2.32 27.67
CA THR A 48 13.98 2.16 26.88
C THR A 48 13.79 2.56 25.42
N SER A 49 12.64 2.22 24.81
CA SER A 49 12.31 2.66 23.44
C SER A 49 12.17 4.19 23.32
N HIS A 50 11.92 4.88 24.43
CA HIS A 50 11.91 6.34 24.53
C HIS A 50 13.24 6.92 25.03
N SER A 51 14.25 6.07 25.24
CA SER A 51 15.56 6.46 25.78
C SER A 51 15.48 7.19 27.12
N VAL A 52 14.54 6.82 27.98
CA VAL A 52 14.39 7.35 29.35
C VAL A 52 14.41 6.24 30.41
N PRO A 53 14.83 6.56 31.66
CA PRO A 53 14.82 5.60 32.76
C PRO A 53 13.43 5.01 33.05
N ASP A 54 13.39 3.72 33.42
CA ASP A 54 12.20 3.04 33.96
C ASP A 54 11.95 3.45 35.42
N ALA A 55 11.49 4.69 35.59
CA ALA A 55 11.32 5.33 36.90
C ALA A 55 10.14 6.30 36.93
N ASN A 56 9.04 5.96 36.23
CA ASN A 56 7.90 6.87 36.00
C ASN A 56 8.27 8.22 35.38
N ILE A 57 9.34 8.26 34.57
CA ILE A 57 9.63 9.41 33.70
C ILE A 57 8.58 9.52 32.59
N LEU A 58 8.18 8.37 32.03
CA LEU A 58 6.97 8.29 31.22
C LEU A 58 5.73 8.24 32.12
N THR A 59 4.66 8.84 31.62
CA THR A 59 3.37 8.92 32.29
C THR A 59 2.50 7.70 32.01
N MET A 60 1.46 7.48 32.83
CA MET A 60 0.42 6.47 32.60
C MET A 60 -0.13 6.52 31.16
N THR A 61 -0.37 7.73 30.64
CA THR A 61 -0.91 7.91 29.29
C THR A 61 -0.01 7.30 28.22
N GLN A 62 1.31 7.48 28.34
CA GLN A 62 2.28 6.94 27.36
C GLN A 62 2.38 5.42 27.45
N TYR A 63 2.40 4.86 28.66
CA TYR A 63 2.42 3.40 28.86
C TYR A 63 1.13 2.73 28.36
N LEU A 64 -0.05 3.31 28.68
CA LEU A 64 -1.33 2.77 28.21
C LEU A 64 -1.49 2.93 26.69
N GLU A 65 -0.96 3.98 26.09
CA GLU A 65 -0.98 4.12 24.63
C GLU A 65 -0.13 3.04 23.94
N ALA A 66 1.07 2.76 24.46
CA ALA A 66 1.88 1.65 23.97
C ALA A 66 1.13 0.31 24.13
N ALA A 67 0.48 0.09 25.28
CA ALA A 67 -0.35 -1.10 25.53
C ALA A 67 -1.55 -1.21 24.58
N ARG A 68 -2.22 -0.09 24.26
CA ARG A 68 -3.34 -0.04 23.31
C ARG A 68 -2.90 -0.44 21.91
N VAL A 69 -1.80 0.14 21.41
CA VAL A 69 -1.22 -0.18 20.10
C VAL A 69 -0.83 -1.66 20.02
N MET A 70 -0.20 -2.20 21.07
CA MET A 70 0.07 -3.64 21.16
C MET A 70 -1.21 -4.46 21.15
N ASN A 71 -2.25 -4.01 21.86
CA ASN A 71 -3.50 -4.74 22.00
C ASN A 71 -4.27 -4.85 20.68
N GLU A 72 -4.26 -3.79 19.88
CA GLU A 72 -4.89 -3.76 18.56
C GLU A 72 -4.14 -4.61 17.54
N ALA A 73 -2.83 -4.78 17.72
CA ALA A 73 -1.99 -5.50 16.78
C ALA A 73 -2.06 -7.03 16.91
N VAL A 74 -2.61 -7.57 18.00
CA VAL A 74 -2.62 -9.02 18.28
C VAL A 74 -3.96 -9.54 18.76
N SER A 75 -4.18 -10.85 18.68
CA SER A 75 -5.40 -11.49 19.20
C SER A 75 -5.23 -12.11 20.60
N ILE A 76 -3.99 -12.41 21.02
CA ILE A 76 -3.63 -12.92 22.36
C ILE A 76 -3.81 -11.86 23.47
N PRO A 77 -4.00 -12.28 24.74
CA PRO A 77 -4.16 -11.36 25.88
C PRO A 77 -2.90 -10.53 26.15
N ILE A 78 -3.09 -9.33 26.68
CA ILE A 78 -2.01 -8.44 27.14
C ILE A 78 -2.17 -8.19 28.64
N VAL A 79 -1.07 -8.36 29.38
CA VAL A 79 -0.92 -7.93 30.78
C VAL A 79 0.04 -6.75 30.82
N VAL A 80 -0.35 -5.66 31.47
CA VAL A 80 0.42 -4.41 31.49
C VAL A 80 1.19 -4.24 32.79
N ASP A 81 2.49 -3.90 32.70
CA ASP A 81 3.27 -3.39 33.83
C ASP A 81 2.79 -1.98 34.17
N CYS A 82 2.13 -1.83 35.31
CA CYS A 82 1.54 -0.56 35.73
C CYS A 82 2.31 0.08 36.89
N ASP A 83 3.59 -0.28 37.06
CA ASP A 83 4.45 0.27 38.09
C ASP A 83 3.76 0.20 39.46
N THR A 84 3.66 1.31 40.19
CA THR A 84 3.01 1.38 41.51
C THR A 84 1.52 1.80 41.44
N GLY A 85 0.93 1.80 40.24
CA GLY A 85 -0.42 2.31 39.99
C GLY A 85 -0.50 3.82 39.75
N TYR A 86 0.63 4.45 39.39
CA TYR A 86 0.74 5.87 38.98
C TYR A 86 0.22 6.90 39.99
N GLY A 87 0.26 6.58 41.28
CA GLY A 87 -0.19 7.46 42.36
C GLY A 87 -0.84 6.70 43.51
N ASN A 88 -1.98 7.18 43.98
CA ASN A 88 -2.76 6.55 45.06
C ASN A 88 -3.91 5.67 44.52
N SER A 89 -4.81 5.22 45.39
CA SER A 89 -5.97 4.39 45.00
C SER A 89 -6.88 5.03 43.96
N ASN A 90 -7.06 6.36 43.95
CA ASN A 90 -7.86 7.04 42.93
C ASN A 90 -7.19 7.00 41.55
N ASN A 91 -5.85 7.08 41.49
CA ASN A 91 -5.10 6.88 40.26
C ASN A 91 -5.27 5.45 39.74
N VAL A 92 -5.25 4.45 40.64
CA VAL A 92 -5.50 3.04 40.29
C VAL A 92 -6.92 2.82 39.75
N ILE A 93 -7.94 3.45 40.33
CA ILE A 93 -9.31 3.40 39.80
C ILE A 93 -9.36 3.94 38.37
N HIS A 94 -8.70 5.07 38.12
CA HIS A 94 -8.64 5.66 36.79
C HIS A 94 -7.90 4.76 35.80
N LEU A 95 -6.76 4.18 36.22
CA LEU A 95 -5.98 3.22 35.45
C LEU A 95 -6.81 2.03 35.00
N VAL A 96 -7.50 1.36 35.94
CA VAL A 96 -8.31 0.16 35.64
C VAL A 96 -9.39 0.48 34.60
N LYS A 97 -10.13 1.57 34.81
CA LYS A 97 -11.18 2.00 33.86
C LYS A 97 -10.62 2.25 32.46
N LYS A 98 -9.44 2.86 32.35
CA LYS A 98 -8.79 3.11 31.05
C LYS A 98 -8.28 1.83 30.41
N ALA A 99 -7.60 0.97 31.17
CA ALA A 99 -7.04 -0.27 30.66
C ALA A 99 -8.15 -1.21 30.14
N GLU A 100 -9.22 -1.38 30.91
CA GLU A 100 -10.32 -2.26 30.52
C GLU A 100 -11.13 -1.72 29.33
N ALA A 101 -11.33 -0.40 29.24
CA ALA A 101 -11.94 0.22 28.06
C ALA A 101 -11.12 -0.01 26.78
N MET A 102 -9.80 -0.20 26.90
CA MET A 102 -8.92 -0.58 25.79
C MET A 102 -8.91 -2.09 25.53
N ASN A 103 -9.76 -2.88 26.21
CA ASN A 103 -9.82 -4.35 26.14
C ASN A 103 -8.48 -5.03 26.48
N ILE A 104 -7.71 -4.43 27.40
CA ILE A 104 -6.54 -5.07 28.03
C ILE A 104 -7.02 -6.19 28.93
N ALA A 105 -6.27 -7.30 29.02
CA ALA A 105 -6.71 -8.49 29.74
C ALA A 105 -6.43 -8.42 31.25
N GLY A 106 -5.37 -7.73 31.64
CA GLY A 106 -5.06 -7.50 33.05
C GLY A 106 -3.94 -6.50 33.25
N ILE A 107 -3.75 -6.11 34.51
CA ILE A 107 -2.68 -5.19 34.94
C ILE A 107 -1.88 -5.82 36.08
N CYS A 108 -0.66 -5.34 36.25
CA CYS A 108 0.21 -5.69 37.34
C CYS A 108 0.69 -4.42 38.03
N ILE A 109 0.45 -4.28 39.33
CA ILE A 109 0.97 -3.17 40.14
C ILE A 109 1.90 -3.69 41.24
N GLU A 110 2.94 -2.93 41.58
CA GLU A 110 3.98 -3.29 42.55
C GLU A 110 3.90 -2.48 43.84
N ASP A 111 4.28 -3.10 44.95
CA ASP A 111 4.12 -2.56 46.30
C ASP A 111 5.24 -1.61 46.76
N LYS A 112 5.83 -0.86 45.81
CA LYS A 112 6.74 0.26 46.07
C LYS A 112 5.98 1.57 46.22
N LYS A 113 6.69 2.59 46.70
CA LYS A 113 6.22 3.98 46.64
C LYS A 113 6.38 4.57 45.23
N PHE A 114 5.52 5.53 44.90
CA PHE A 114 5.63 6.33 43.69
C PHE A 114 6.57 7.54 43.90
N PRO A 115 7.41 7.93 42.92
CA PRO A 115 7.64 7.26 41.64
C PRO A 115 8.41 5.94 41.79
N LYS A 116 8.23 5.04 40.82
CA LYS A 116 8.90 3.74 40.77
C LYS A 116 10.42 3.89 40.74
N VAL A 117 11.08 2.96 41.41
CA VAL A 117 12.50 2.67 41.25
C VAL A 117 12.64 1.27 40.67
N ASN A 118 13.27 1.15 39.50
CA ASN A 118 13.49 -0.13 38.84
C ASN A 118 14.21 -1.13 39.76
N SER A 119 13.77 -2.39 39.75
CA SER A 119 14.25 -3.45 40.66
C SER A 119 15.74 -3.76 40.54
N TYR A 120 16.37 -3.43 39.41
CA TYR A 120 17.80 -3.63 39.17
C TYR A 120 18.68 -2.48 39.69
N ILE A 121 18.10 -1.37 40.15
CA ILE A 121 18.86 -0.28 40.77
C ILE A 121 19.39 -0.75 42.14
N SER A 122 20.69 -0.55 42.35
CA SER A 122 21.39 -0.87 43.60
C SER A 122 20.92 -0.01 44.77
N GLY A 123 20.99 -0.54 45.98
CA GLY A 123 20.60 0.16 47.21
C GLY A 123 19.27 -0.33 47.80
N ARG A 124 18.93 0.21 48.97
CA ARG A 124 17.67 -0.10 49.67
C ARG A 124 16.51 0.58 48.95
N GLN A 125 15.47 -0.19 48.63
CA GLN A 125 14.26 0.31 47.98
C GLN A 125 13.13 0.42 49.01
N GLU A 126 12.35 1.48 48.92
CA GLU A 126 11.24 1.71 49.84
C GLU A 126 9.95 1.04 49.34
N LEU A 127 9.36 0.22 50.21
CA LEU A 127 8.05 -0.37 49.99
C LEU A 127 6.95 0.53 50.55
N ALA A 128 5.77 0.50 49.93
CA ALA A 128 4.57 1.07 50.50
C ALA A 128 4.16 0.30 51.78
N PRO A 129 3.50 0.97 52.74
CA PRO A 129 2.81 0.28 53.82
C PRO A 129 1.81 -0.75 53.27
N VAL A 130 1.75 -1.93 53.88
CA VAL A 130 0.86 -3.02 53.44
C VAL A 130 -0.59 -2.54 53.32
N ALA A 131 -1.07 -1.78 54.30
CA ALA A 131 -2.45 -1.24 54.30
C ALA A 131 -2.73 -0.29 53.12
N GLU A 132 -1.75 0.52 52.71
CA GLU A 132 -1.88 1.40 51.54
C GLU A 132 -2.04 0.56 50.27
N PHE A 133 -1.20 -0.46 50.10
CA PHE A 133 -1.23 -1.29 48.89
C PHE A 133 -2.46 -2.21 48.83
N VAL A 134 -2.92 -2.72 49.98
CA VAL A 134 -4.22 -3.40 50.11
C VAL A 134 -5.35 -2.48 49.61
N GLY A 135 -5.35 -1.20 50.02
CA GLY A 135 -6.33 -0.22 49.54
C GLY A 135 -6.29 -0.02 48.03
N LYS A 136 -5.10 -0.03 47.42
CA LYS A 136 -4.94 0.03 45.95
C LYS A 136 -5.51 -1.21 45.25
N ILE A 137 -5.24 -2.41 45.76
CA ILE A 137 -5.77 -3.66 45.20
C ILE A 137 -7.30 -3.68 45.28
N MET A 138 -7.88 -3.38 46.44
CA MET A 138 -9.34 -3.30 46.61
C MET A 138 -9.95 -2.26 45.65
N ALA A 139 -9.32 -1.09 45.52
CA ALA A 139 -9.76 -0.04 44.61
C ALA A 139 -9.69 -0.49 43.13
N ALA A 140 -8.65 -1.24 42.74
CA ALA A 140 -8.53 -1.81 41.40
C ALA A 140 -9.67 -2.80 41.12
N LYS A 141 -9.90 -3.75 42.04
CA LYS A 141 -10.95 -4.77 41.91
C LYS A 141 -12.35 -4.20 41.89
N ASN A 142 -12.61 -3.15 42.67
CA ASN A 142 -13.92 -2.48 42.67
C ASN A 142 -14.16 -1.59 41.44
N ALA A 143 -13.09 -1.17 40.75
CA ALA A 143 -13.19 -0.30 39.58
C ALA A 143 -13.41 -1.05 38.26
N GLN A 144 -13.18 -2.37 38.24
CA GLN A 144 -13.31 -3.19 37.04
C GLN A 144 -14.78 -3.24 36.55
N GLU A 145 -14.98 -3.23 35.24
CA GLU A 145 -16.27 -3.39 34.57
C GLU A 145 -16.67 -4.87 34.49
N THR A 146 -15.69 -5.77 34.33
CA THR A 146 -15.90 -7.21 34.20
C THR A 146 -15.10 -8.01 35.22
N GLU A 147 -15.66 -9.15 35.67
CA GLU A 147 -14.95 -10.07 36.55
C GLU A 147 -13.78 -10.78 35.86
N ASP A 148 -13.80 -10.84 34.53
CA ASP A 148 -12.74 -11.46 33.75
C ASP A 148 -11.42 -10.67 33.82
N PHE A 149 -11.46 -9.35 34.02
CA PHE A 149 -10.25 -8.52 34.11
C PHE A 149 -9.40 -8.89 35.33
N MET A 150 -8.10 -9.11 35.13
CA MET A 150 -7.20 -9.60 36.17
C MET A 150 -6.30 -8.48 36.72
N VAL A 151 -6.16 -8.45 38.05
CA VAL A 151 -5.23 -7.57 38.77
C VAL A 151 -4.19 -8.42 39.49
N PHE A 152 -2.94 -8.35 39.04
CA PHE A 152 -1.80 -8.99 39.68
C PHE A 152 -1.13 -8.05 40.67
N ALA A 153 -0.80 -8.57 41.85
CA ALA A 153 -0.02 -7.86 42.84
C ALA A 153 1.45 -8.32 42.78
N ARG A 154 2.35 -7.39 42.47
CA ARG A 154 3.79 -7.65 42.45
C ARG A 154 4.42 -7.32 43.80
N VAL A 155 5.07 -8.32 44.39
CA VAL A 155 5.70 -8.25 45.71
C VAL A 155 7.19 -8.02 45.54
N GLU A 156 7.68 -6.86 45.99
CA GLU A 156 9.08 -6.45 45.84
C GLU A 156 9.89 -6.61 47.14
N ALA A 157 9.35 -7.30 48.15
CA ALA A 157 10.01 -7.49 49.45
C ALA A 157 11.40 -8.15 49.37
N LEU A 158 11.57 -9.16 48.51
CA LEU A 158 12.88 -9.79 48.28
C LEU A 158 13.85 -8.84 47.57
N ILE A 159 13.37 -8.10 46.55
CA ILE A 159 14.15 -7.08 45.85
C ILE A 159 14.67 -5.99 46.80
N ALA A 160 13.83 -5.58 47.74
CA ALA A 160 14.13 -4.56 48.75
C ALA A 160 14.90 -5.10 49.97
N GLY A 161 15.16 -6.42 50.03
CA GLY A 161 15.99 -7.05 51.07
C GLY A 161 15.30 -7.32 52.40
N TRP A 162 13.97 -7.41 52.43
CA TRP A 162 13.21 -7.71 53.66
C TRP A 162 13.12 -9.20 53.99
N GLY A 163 13.42 -10.07 53.02
CA GLY A 163 13.41 -11.53 53.19
C GLY A 163 12.03 -12.18 53.01
N LEU A 164 12.03 -13.51 53.18
CA LEU A 164 10.92 -14.40 52.85
C LEU A 164 9.64 -14.14 53.67
N GLU A 165 9.76 -13.93 54.98
CA GLU A 165 8.61 -13.77 55.87
C GLU A 165 7.76 -12.54 55.51
N GLU A 166 8.41 -11.40 55.26
CA GLU A 166 7.73 -10.16 54.87
C GLU A 166 7.13 -10.29 53.46
N ALA A 167 7.79 -11.01 52.55
CA ALA A 167 7.25 -11.32 51.22
C ALA A 167 5.94 -12.13 51.31
N LEU A 168 5.92 -13.19 52.12
CA LEU A 168 4.72 -14.03 52.33
C LEU A 168 3.58 -13.25 52.99
N LYS A 169 3.89 -12.45 54.02
CA LYS A 169 2.91 -11.60 54.71
C LYS A 169 2.23 -10.63 53.74
N ARG A 170 3.01 -9.98 52.87
CA ARG A 170 2.50 -9.07 51.83
C ARG A 170 1.65 -9.82 50.81
N ALA A 171 2.16 -10.92 50.28
CA ALA A 171 1.44 -11.74 49.31
C ALA A 171 0.08 -12.22 49.84
N HIS A 172 0.00 -12.70 51.09
CA HIS A 172 -1.25 -13.09 51.72
C HIS A 172 -2.22 -11.90 51.84
N ALA A 173 -1.75 -10.76 52.35
CA ALA A 173 -2.58 -9.56 52.47
C ALA A 173 -3.14 -9.09 51.11
N TYR A 174 -2.36 -9.21 50.03
CA TYR A 174 -2.78 -8.76 48.70
C TYR A 174 -3.78 -9.72 48.04
N ILE A 175 -3.65 -11.03 48.26
CA ILE A 175 -4.68 -11.99 47.87
C ILE A 175 -5.97 -11.78 48.65
N ASP A 176 -5.87 -11.58 49.97
CA ASP A 176 -7.05 -11.32 50.82
C ASP A 176 -7.77 -10.01 50.41
N ALA A 177 -7.03 -9.05 49.86
CA ALA A 177 -7.56 -7.81 49.28
C ALA A 177 -8.23 -7.99 47.90
N GLY A 178 -8.09 -9.17 47.28
CA GLY A 178 -8.75 -9.52 46.01
C GLY A 178 -7.83 -9.59 44.78
N ALA A 179 -6.50 -9.54 44.94
CA ALA A 179 -5.59 -9.76 43.81
C ALA A 179 -5.80 -11.15 43.20
N ASP A 180 -5.78 -11.24 41.87
CA ASP A 180 -6.04 -12.49 41.14
C ASP A 180 -4.83 -13.42 41.10
N GLY A 181 -3.65 -12.91 41.43
CA GLY A 181 -2.39 -13.66 41.47
C GLY A 181 -1.25 -12.82 42.03
N ILE A 182 -0.21 -13.50 42.51
CA ILE A 182 0.99 -12.86 43.05
C ILE A 182 2.12 -12.99 42.06
N PHE A 183 2.71 -11.84 41.70
CA PHE A 183 4.01 -11.80 41.05
C PHE A 183 5.08 -11.63 42.13
N ILE A 184 5.77 -12.71 42.47
CA ILE A 184 6.94 -12.68 43.35
C ILE A 184 8.21 -12.43 42.52
N HIS A 185 9.03 -11.46 42.91
CA HIS A 185 10.24 -11.10 42.17
C HIS A 185 11.51 -11.19 43.02
N SER A 186 12.63 -11.54 42.37
CA SER A 186 13.96 -11.59 42.96
C SER A 186 15.00 -11.14 41.92
N LYS A 187 16.08 -10.54 42.42
CA LYS A 187 17.26 -10.15 41.63
C LYS A 187 18.47 -11.05 41.89
N SER A 188 18.30 -12.12 42.67
CA SER A 188 19.32 -13.16 42.86
C SER A 188 19.73 -13.79 41.52
N LYS A 189 20.94 -14.34 41.47
CA LYS A 189 21.44 -15.09 40.32
C LYS A 189 20.95 -16.54 40.29
N THR A 190 20.40 -17.03 41.41
CA THR A 190 19.76 -18.34 41.54
C THR A 190 18.26 -18.15 41.78
N HIS A 191 17.49 -19.21 41.58
CA HIS A 191 16.04 -19.20 41.81
C HIS A 191 15.66 -19.67 43.24
N ASP A 192 16.63 -19.75 44.16
CA ASP A 192 16.43 -20.35 45.49
C ASP A 192 15.38 -19.57 46.31
N GLU A 193 15.49 -18.25 46.36
CA GLU A 193 14.52 -17.40 47.08
C GLU A 193 13.08 -17.58 46.54
N ILE A 194 12.95 -17.79 45.22
CA ILE A 194 11.67 -18.02 44.56
C ILE A 194 11.14 -19.41 44.91
N ALA A 195 11.98 -20.44 44.86
CA ALA A 195 11.61 -21.79 45.24
C ALA A 195 11.20 -21.89 46.72
N GLU A 196 11.93 -21.20 47.61
CA GLU A 196 11.59 -21.09 49.03
C GLU A 196 10.24 -20.40 49.25
N PHE A 197 9.98 -19.30 48.55
CA PHE A 197 8.69 -18.61 48.57
C PHE A 197 7.55 -19.53 48.14
N ILE A 198 7.70 -20.20 47.00
CA ILE A 198 6.67 -21.08 46.45
C ILE A 198 6.39 -22.25 47.40
N LYS A 199 7.43 -22.87 47.98
CA LYS A 199 7.29 -23.96 48.95
C LYS A 199 6.56 -23.52 50.22
N ALA A 200 6.75 -22.28 50.65
CA ALA A 200 6.12 -21.72 51.84
C ALA A 200 4.71 -21.14 51.56
N TRP A 201 4.32 -20.99 50.30
CA TRP A 201 3.03 -20.43 49.90
C TRP A 201 1.88 -21.40 50.18
N LYS A 202 1.02 -21.06 51.14
CA LYS A 202 -0.09 -21.92 51.60
C LYS A 202 -1.44 -21.62 50.93
N ASN A 203 -1.50 -20.65 50.01
CA ASN A 203 -2.71 -20.27 49.30
C ASN A 203 -2.74 -20.93 47.89
N LYS A 204 -3.92 -21.06 47.29
CA LYS A 204 -4.10 -21.63 45.95
C LYS A 204 -4.02 -20.60 44.82
N ALA A 205 -3.90 -19.32 45.14
CA ALA A 205 -3.80 -18.26 44.16
C ALA A 205 -2.56 -18.45 43.28
N PRO A 206 -2.67 -18.17 41.97
CA PRO A 206 -1.62 -18.44 41.02
C PRO A 206 -0.39 -17.56 41.26
N LEU A 207 0.78 -18.16 41.05
CA LEU A 207 2.07 -17.49 41.17
C LEU A 207 2.65 -17.16 39.80
N VAL A 208 3.20 -15.95 39.70
CA VAL A 208 3.83 -15.39 38.52
C VAL A 208 5.28 -15.08 38.84
N ILE A 209 6.20 -15.39 37.93
CA ILE A 209 7.64 -15.10 38.09
C ILE A 209 8.25 -14.45 36.84
N CYS A 210 9.44 -13.87 37.00
CA CYS A 210 10.22 -13.28 35.92
C CYS A 210 11.70 -13.67 36.07
N PRO A 211 12.16 -14.73 35.36
CA PRO A 211 13.48 -15.33 35.56
C PRO A 211 14.63 -14.62 34.84
N THR A 212 14.51 -13.31 34.60
CA THR A 212 15.56 -12.52 33.92
C THR A 212 16.91 -12.57 34.66
N SER A 213 16.91 -12.61 36.00
CA SER A 213 18.13 -12.61 36.82
C SER A 213 18.70 -14.01 37.08
N TYR A 214 17.86 -15.04 36.95
CA TYR A 214 18.15 -16.44 37.23
C TYR A 214 17.76 -17.33 36.04
N PRO A 215 18.32 -17.13 34.84
CA PRO A 215 17.83 -17.70 33.58
C PRO A 215 18.06 -19.23 33.43
N LYS A 216 18.59 -19.89 34.46
CA LYS A 216 18.88 -21.34 34.44
C LYS A 216 17.67 -22.21 34.77
N ILE A 217 16.63 -21.65 35.41
CA ILE A 217 15.41 -22.40 35.69
C ILE A 217 14.67 -22.73 34.39
N THR A 218 14.31 -24.00 34.21
CA THR A 218 13.60 -24.52 33.05
C THR A 218 12.08 -24.41 33.22
N GLU A 219 11.32 -24.40 32.11
CA GLU A 219 9.85 -24.41 32.16
C GLU A 219 9.31 -25.62 32.95
N LYS A 220 9.96 -26.78 32.83
CA LYS A 220 9.60 -27.99 33.57
C LYS A 220 9.76 -27.80 35.08
N GLU A 221 10.87 -27.24 35.52
CA GLU A 221 11.09 -26.93 36.95
C GLU A 221 10.07 -25.90 37.46
N MET A 222 9.70 -24.91 36.63
CA MET A 222 8.64 -23.95 36.98
C MET A 222 7.29 -24.64 37.17
N GLU A 223 6.92 -25.56 36.27
CA GLU A 223 5.69 -26.36 36.39
C GLU A 223 5.69 -27.24 37.64
N GLU A 224 6.81 -27.92 37.92
CA GLU A 224 6.97 -28.77 39.11
C GLU A 224 6.90 -27.98 40.43
N LEU A 225 7.40 -26.75 40.43
CA LEU A 225 7.27 -25.83 41.57
C LEU A 225 5.82 -25.32 41.73
N GLY A 226 4.98 -25.38 40.69
CA GLY A 226 3.62 -24.84 40.72
C GLY A 226 3.52 -23.38 40.29
N VAL A 227 4.51 -22.87 39.55
CA VAL A 227 4.42 -21.56 38.88
C VAL A 227 3.32 -21.63 37.82
N LYS A 228 2.45 -20.61 37.79
CA LYS A 228 1.34 -20.57 36.84
C LYS A 228 1.63 -19.76 35.59
N MET A 229 2.38 -18.68 35.71
CA MET A 229 2.77 -17.82 34.60
C MET A 229 4.23 -17.38 34.70
N VAL A 230 4.93 -17.40 33.59
CA VAL A 230 6.30 -16.90 33.45
C VAL A 230 6.33 -15.69 32.52
N ILE A 231 7.05 -14.65 32.93
CA ILE A 231 7.25 -13.42 32.17
C ILE A 231 8.69 -13.36 31.64
N TYR A 232 8.85 -13.35 30.32
CA TYR A 232 10.12 -13.07 29.66
C TYR A 232 10.24 -11.58 29.34
N ALA A 233 10.52 -10.76 30.35
CA ALA A 233 10.13 -9.35 30.39
C ALA A 233 10.83 -8.36 29.45
N ASN A 234 12.07 -8.61 29.00
CA ASN A 234 12.89 -7.60 28.31
C ASN A 234 13.84 -8.15 27.22
N HIS A 235 13.62 -9.39 26.79
CA HIS A 235 14.55 -10.05 25.86
C HIS A 235 14.50 -9.45 24.46
N GLY A 236 13.32 -8.99 24.03
CA GLY A 236 13.09 -8.39 22.71
C GLY A 236 13.88 -7.09 22.53
N ILE A 237 13.75 -6.14 23.46
CA ILE A 237 14.50 -4.88 23.36
C ILE A 237 16.02 -5.09 23.45
N ARG A 238 16.48 -6.04 24.28
CA ARG A 238 17.92 -6.37 24.40
C ARG A 238 18.49 -6.95 23.12
N ALA A 239 17.73 -7.83 22.45
CA ALA A 239 18.12 -8.35 21.14
C ALA A 239 18.13 -7.24 20.08
N SER A 240 17.10 -6.39 20.05
CA SER A 240 17.01 -5.26 19.12
C SER A 240 18.22 -4.32 19.25
N ILE A 241 18.56 -3.90 20.48
CA ILE A 241 19.73 -3.05 20.73
C ILE A 241 21.00 -3.68 20.17
N LYS A 242 21.22 -4.97 20.39
CA LYS A 242 22.41 -5.67 19.90
C LYS A 242 22.46 -5.67 18.37
N TYR A 243 21.44 -6.21 17.72
CA TYR A 243 21.45 -6.42 16.27
C TYR A 243 21.38 -5.11 15.48
N VAL A 244 20.61 -4.12 15.95
CA VAL A 244 20.57 -2.80 15.31
C VAL A 244 21.95 -2.14 15.37
N ASN A 245 22.65 -2.19 16.51
CA ASN A 245 24.01 -1.66 16.61
C ASN A 245 25.00 -2.39 15.69
N GLU A 246 24.90 -3.72 15.58
CA GLU A 246 25.75 -4.50 14.67
C GLU A 246 25.54 -4.09 13.20
N VAL A 247 24.28 -3.98 12.75
CA VAL A 247 23.93 -3.54 11.39
C VAL A 247 24.40 -2.11 11.14
N LEU A 248 24.12 -1.16 12.04
CA LEU A 248 24.58 0.22 11.91
C LEU A 248 26.11 0.33 11.85
N SER A 249 26.83 -0.49 12.62
CA SER A 249 28.29 -0.54 12.55
C SER A 249 28.80 -1.08 11.20
N LYS A 250 28.09 -2.00 10.55
CA LYS A 250 28.43 -2.47 9.20
C LYS A 250 28.16 -1.39 8.16
N ILE A 251 26.98 -0.75 8.22
CA ILE A 251 26.59 0.37 7.33
C ILE A 251 27.63 1.49 7.38
N ASN A 252 28.04 1.90 8.59
CA ASN A 252 28.99 2.99 8.76
C ASN A 252 30.38 2.70 8.15
N LYS A 253 30.76 1.42 8.00
CA LYS A 253 32.05 1.02 7.43
C LYS A 253 32.02 0.89 5.92
N ASN A 254 30.98 0.26 5.37
CA ASN A 254 30.97 -0.22 3.98
C ASN A 254 29.74 0.24 3.17
N GLY A 255 28.88 1.09 3.72
CA GLY A 255 27.55 1.34 3.15
C GLY A 255 26.66 0.09 3.28
N ILE A 256 25.65 -0.03 2.42
CA ILE A 256 24.66 -1.11 2.49
C ILE A 256 25.08 -2.41 1.78
N VAL A 257 26.31 -2.48 1.26
CA VAL A 257 26.82 -3.64 0.54
C VAL A 257 26.77 -4.88 1.45
N ASP A 258 26.14 -5.96 0.98
CA ASP A 258 25.98 -7.27 1.63
C ASP A 258 25.13 -7.32 2.92
N ILE A 259 24.34 -6.28 3.23
CA ILE A 259 23.55 -6.24 4.47
C ILE A 259 22.24 -7.04 4.39
N ASP A 260 21.73 -7.29 3.19
CA ASP A 260 20.43 -7.96 3.00
C ASP A 260 20.34 -9.33 3.70
N SER A 261 21.47 -10.03 3.86
CA SER A 261 21.54 -11.31 4.58
C SER A 261 21.48 -11.21 6.12
N ASP A 262 21.71 -10.02 6.67
CA ASP A 262 21.69 -9.75 8.12
C ASP A 262 20.34 -9.21 8.62
N ILE A 263 19.41 -8.86 7.72
CA ILE A 263 18.15 -8.20 8.05
C ILE A 263 16.93 -8.97 7.51
N ALA A 264 15.75 -8.64 8.03
CA ALA A 264 14.51 -9.19 7.50
C ALA A 264 14.26 -8.67 6.08
N PRO A 265 13.83 -9.52 5.13
CA PRO A 265 13.47 -9.06 3.78
C PRO A 265 12.22 -8.18 3.82
N MET A 266 12.06 -7.32 2.81
CA MET A 266 10.89 -6.43 2.70
C MET A 266 9.56 -7.19 2.68
N SER A 267 9.54 -8.42 2.18
CA SER A 267 8.36 -9.29 2.22
C SER A 267 7.85 -9.54 3.64
N ASP A 268 8.75 -9.73 4.61
CA ASP A 268 8.39 -9.99 6.00
C ASP A 268 7.82 -8.73 6.66
N VAL A 269 8.35 -7.56 6.29
CA VAL A 269 7.81 -6.27 6.72
C VAL A 269 6.38 -6.08 6.23
N PHE A 270 6.13 -6.34 4.94
CA PHE A 270 4.79 -6.24 4.35
C PHE A 270 3.81 -7.28 4.90
N GLU A 271 4.29 -8.47 5.22
CA GLU A 271 3.49 -9.51 5.89
C GLU A 271 3.05 -9.03 7.28
N LEU A 272 3.97 -8.48 8.09
CA LEU A 272 3.68 -7.99 9.44
C LEU A 272 2.74 -6.77 9.45
N GLN A 273 2.65 -6.05 8.34
CA GLN A 273 1.73 -4.92 8.12
C GLN A 273 0.37 -5.33 7.56
N ASP A 274 0.13 -6.62 7.29
CA ASP A 274 -1.07 -7.12 6.60
C ASP A 274 -1.33 -6.44 5.25
N MET A 275 -0.26 -6.15 4.47
CA MET A 275 -0.39 -5.47 3.17
C MET A 275 -1.32 -6.19 2.19
N HIS A 276 -1.37 -7.52 2.26
CA HIS A 276 -2.29 -8.33 1.46
C HIS A 276 -3.76 -8.04 1.79
N VAL A 277 -4.11 -7.93 3.08
CA VAL A 277 -5.47 -7.57 3.53
C VAL A 277 -5.82 -6.16 3.06
N MET A 278 -4.89 -5.21 3.15
CA MET A 278 -5.10 -3.86 2.64
C MET A 278 -5.40 -3.88 1.13
N LYS A 279 -4.59 -4.60 0.34
CA LYS A 279 -4.77 -4.73 -1.12
C LYS A 279 -6.09 -5.43 -1.49
N GLU A 280 -6.51 -6.43 -0.73
CA GLU A 280 -7.82 -7.08 -0.91
C GLU A 280 -8.97 -6.11 -0.61
N ASN A 281 -8.84 -5.32 0.46
CA ASN A 281 -9.82 -4.28 0.79
C ASN A 281 -9.87 -3.17 -0.26
N GLU A 282 -8.73 -2.74 -0.80
CA GLU A 282 -8.68 -1.79 -1.93
C GLU A 282 -9.45 -2.35 -3.12
N LYS A 283 -9.20 -3.59 -3.54
CA LYS A 283 -9.96 -4.22 -4.64
C LYS A 283 -11.47 -4.27 -4.38
N LYS A 284 -11.88 -4.42 -3.12
CA LYS A 284 -13.28 -4.57 -2.73
C LYS A 284 -14.01 -3.24 -2.55
N TYR A 285 -13.33 -2.22 -2.06
CA TYR A 285 -13.96 -0.98 -1.57
C TYR A 285 -13.44 0.28 -2.25
N LEU A 286 -12.29 0.23 -2.94
CA LEU A 286 -11.80 1.33 -3.77
C LEU A 286 -12.45 1.24 -5.15
N ILE A 287 -13.68 1.74 -5.25
CA ILE A 287 -14.41 1.86 -6.51
C ILE A 287 -13.87 3.09 -7.23
N SER A 288 -12.96 2.89 -8.18
CA SER A 288 -12.67 3.88 -9.22
C SER A 288 -13.49 3.55 -10.47
N ASP A 289 -13.69 4.53 -11.35
CA ASP A 289 -14.07 4.21 -12.73
C ASP A 289 -13.08 3.17 -13.28
N GLU A 290 -13.59 2.22 -14.07
CA GLU A 290 -12.76 1.18 -14.67
C GLU A 290 -11.60 1.86 -15.43
N PRO A 291 -10.33 1.52 -15.14
CA PRO A 291 -9.19 2.24 -15.70
C PRO A 291 -9.29 2.25 -17.23
N ILE A 292 -9.05 3.43 -17.80
CA ILE A 292 -9.08 3.60 -19.25
C ILE A 292 -7.83 2.93 -19.82
N ARG A 293 -8.04 2.02 -20.76
CA ARG A 293 -6.95 1.38 -21.48
C ARG A 293 -6.44 2.29 -22.59
N VAL A 294 -5.13 2.39 -22.75
CA VAL A 294 -4.53 3.10 -23.88
C VAL A 294 -3.96 2.09 -24.88
N ILE A 295 -4.31 2.25 -26.15
CA ILE A 295 -3.80 1.46 -27.28
C ILE A 295 -2.98 2.37 -28.19
N ILE A 296 -1.70 2.03 -28.39
CA ILE A 296 -0.79 2.76 -29.28
C ILE A 296 -0.33 1.83 -30.41
N PRO A 297 -0.91 1.92 -31.62
CA PRO A 297 -0.47 1.13 -32.77
C PRO A 297 0.86 1.68 -33.33
N ALA A 298 1.96 0.99 -33.05
CA ALA A 298 3.33 1.36 -33.41
C ALA A 298 4.05 0.29 -34.27
N ALA A 299 3.30 -0.58 -34.94
CA ALA A 299 3.85 -1.68 -35.74
C ALA A 299 4.24 -1.28 -37.16
N GLY A 300 3.91 -0.07 -37.59
CA GLY A 300 4.22 0.44 -38.94
C GLY A 300 5.72 0.67 -39.16
N ILE A 301 6.17 0.46 -40.39
CA ILE A 301 7.52 0.83 -40.84
C ILE A 301 7.46 2.20 -41.51
N THR A 302 8.27 3.15 -41.05
CA THR A 302 8.42 4.46 -41.68
C THR A 302 8.96 4.30 -43.11
N GLN A 303 8.14 4.64 -44.11
CA GLN A 303 8.56 4.62 -45.51
C GLN A 303 9.32 5.88 -45.93
N GLU A 304 9.23 6.94 -45.12
CA GLU A 304 9.85 8.25 -45.34
C GLU A 304 11.37 8.21 -45.23
N SER A 305 12.05 8.51 -46.34
CA SER A 305 13.51 8.45 -46.45
C SER A 305 14.21 9.50 -45.59
N SER A 306 13.56 10.64 -45.35
CA SER A 306 14.13 11.78 -44.63
C SER A 306 14.42 11.54 -43.14
N LEU A 307 13.68 10.62 -42.50
CA LEU A 307 13.85 10.28 -41.08
C LEU A 307 14.80 9.08 -40.85
N LYS A 308 15.11 8.30 -41.88
CA LYS A 308 15.96 7.10 -41.77
C LYS A 308 17.33 7.36 -41.13
N PRO A 309 18.06 8.46 -41.43
CA PRO A 309 19.35 8.75 -40.80
C PRO A 309 19.27 8.96 -39.28
N LEU A 310 18.13 9.44 -38.78
CA LEU A 310 17.90 9.67 -37.35
C LEU A 310 17.53 8.39 -36.62
N LEU A 311 16.79 7.49 -37.30
CA LEU A 311 16.27 6.29 -36.68
C LEU A 311 17.30 5.16 -36.59
N GLN A 312 18.24 5.02 -37.54
CA GLN A 312 19.31 3.98 -37.49
C GLN A 312 18.78 2.59 -37.06
N ASP A 313 17.70 2.14 -37.72
CA ASP A 313 16.95 0.90 -37.45
C ASP A 313 16.08 0.87 -36.18
N LEU A 314 15.83 2.02 -35.53
CA LEU A 314 14.83 2.15 -34.48
C LEU A 314 13.42 2.35 -35.06
N PRO A 315 12.37 1.85 -34.38
CA PRO A 315 10.99 2.21 -34.69
C PRO A 315 10.74 3.73 -34.55
N LEU A 316 9.78 4.30 -35.29
CA LEU A 316 9.47 5.75 -35.23
C LEU A 316 9.17 6.25 -33.82
N VAL A 317 8.49 5.43 -33.02
CA VAL A 317 8.21 5.69 -31.60
C VAL A 317 9.44 5.92 -30.74
N MET A 318 10.61 5.46 -31.18
CA MET A 318 11.90 5.64 -30.51
C MET A 318 12.68 6.84 -31.05
N LEU A 319 12.10 7.65 -31.95
CA LEU A 319 12.71 8.89 -32.41
C LEU A 319 13.01 9.80 -31.22
N ASP A 320 14.29 10.14 -31.04
CA ASP A 320 14.76 11.02 -29.98
C ASP A 320 14.29 12.45 -30.24
N LEU A 321 13.57 13.03 -29.29
CA LEU A 321 13.12 14.40 -29.30
C LEU A 321 13.71 15.08 -28.06
N HIS A 322 14.93 15.60 -28.19
CA HIS A 322 15.63 16.32 -27.13
C HIS A 322 15.83 15.48 -25.85
N GLY A 323 16.41 14.29 -25.99
CA GLY A 323 16.84 13.40 -24.90
C GLY A 323 15.76 12.44 -24.38
N LYS A 324 14.57 12.44 -24.98
CA LYS A 324 13.49 11.49 -24.70
C LYS A 324 12.86 11.03 -26.00
N SER A 325 12.52 9.74 -26.10
CA SER A 325 11.81 9.25 -27.27
C SER A 325 10.38 9.79 -27.36
N LEU A 326 9.83 9.81 -28.57
CA LEU A 326 8.43 10.14 -28.83
C LEU A 326 7.46 9.36 -27.92
N LEU A 327 7.62 8.04 -27.85
CA LEU A 327 6.78 7.18 -27.02
C LEU A 327 6.98 7.43 -25.53
N GLN A 328 8.21 7.69 -25.07
CA GLN A 328 8.46 8.01 -23.66
C GLN A 328 7.72 9.28 -23.26
N ARG A 329 7.76 10.33 -24.09
CA ARG A 329 7.03 11.59 -23.83
C ARG A 329 5.52 11.37 -23.75
N ASN A 330 4.96 10.61 -24.68
CA ASN A 330 3.53 10.32 -24.70
C ASN A 330 3.11 9.48 -23.47
N VAL A 331 3.87 8.45 -23.11
CA VAL A 331 3.60 7.59 -21.95
C VAL A 331 3.70 8.39 -20.64
N GLU A 332 4.71 9.24 -20.48
CA GLU A 332 4.82 10.11 -19.30
C GLU A 332 3.63 11.06 -19.18
N LEU A 333 3.17 11.66 -20.29
CA LEU A 333 2.00 12.54 -20.30
C LEU A 333 0.73 11.77 -19.92
N LEU A 334 0.50 10.59 -20.51
CA LEU A 334 -0.63 9.72 -20.20
C LEU A 334 -0.62 9.28 -18.73
N ASN A 335 0.55 8.92 -18.20
CA ASN A 335 0.71 8.56 -16.78
C ASN A 335 0.36 9.72 -15.85
N ASN A 336 0.74 10.95 -16.20
CA ASN A 336 0.37 12.17 -15.46
C ASN A 336 -1.14 12.47 -15.48
N LEU A 337 -1.87 11.88 -16.42
CA LEU A 337 -3.34 11.91 -16.51
C LEU A 337 -4.02 10.72 -15.81
N GLY A 338 -3.25 9.83 -15.17
CA GLY A 338 -3.77 8.61 -14.55
C GLY A 338 -4.06 7.47 -15.55
N LEU A 339 -3.62 7.60 -16.81
CA LEU A 339 -3.79 6.60 -17.86
C LEU A 339 -2.58 5.65 -17.91
N GLN A 340 -2.50 4.74 -16.94
CA GLN A 340 -1.34 3.86 -16.72
C GLN A 340 -1.45 2.48 -17.41
N ASP A 341 -2.64 2.08 -17.87
CA ASP A 341 -2.85 0.81 -18.58
C ASP A 341 -2.54 0.97 -20.08
N VAL A 342 -1.25 1.13 -20.42
CA VAL A 342 -0.79 1.42 -21.79
C VAL A 342 -0.31 0.16 -22.50
N HIS A 343 -0.91 -0.13 -23.65
CA HIS A 343 -0.50 -1.22 -24.54
C HIS A 343 0.00 -0.66 -25.87
N VAL A 344 1.21 -1.06 -26.25
CA VAL A 344 1.86 -0.63 -27.49
C VAL A 344 1.95 -1.83 -28.42
N ILE A 345 1.33 -1.73 -29.61
CA ILE A 345 1.44 -2.77 -30.63
C ILE A 345 2.72 -2.51 -31.41
N VAL A 346 3.62 -3.49 -31.41
CA VAL A 346 4.97 -3.35 -31.94
C VAL A 346 5.20 -4.31 -33.10
N GLY A 347 5.98 -3.86 -34.07
CA GLY A 347 6.37 -4.60 -35.26
C GLY A 347 7.86 -4.98 -35.20
N PRO A 348 8.66 -4.71 -36.25
CA PRO A 348 10.07 -5.06 -36.26
C PRO A 348 10.82 -4.29 -35.18
N ASN A 349 11.89 -4.90 -34.66
CA ASN A 349 12.75 -4.29 -33.64
C ASN A 349 12.06 -3.97 -32.30
N ALA A 350 10.99 -4.70 -31.95
CA ALA A 350 10.30 -4.60 -30.66
C ALA A 350 11.26 -4.65 -29.45
N GLN A 351 12.32 -5.46 -29.54
CA GLN A 351 13.38 -5.57 -28.52
C GLN A 351 14.16 -4.28 -28.26
N LYS A 352 14.07 -3.28 -29.16
CA LYS A 352 14.71 -1.97 -29.01
C LYS A 352 13.82 -0.95 -28.29
N ILE A 353 12.56 -1.28 -28.00
CA ILE A 353 11.65 -0.44 -27.23
C ILE A 353 11.90 -0.70 -25.74
N ASN A 354 12.63 0.21 -25.10
CA ASN A 354 12.98 0.12 -23.69
C ASN A 354 12.33 1.26 -22.91
N ILE A 355 11.04 1.10 -22.60
CA ILE A 355 10.25 2.07 -21.83
C ILE A 355 9.55 1.31 -20.71
N GLU A 356 9.69 1.80 -19.48
CA GLU A 356 9.02 1.22 -18.32
C GLU A 356 7.52 1.57 -18.31
N GLY A 357 6.70 0.69 -17.73
CA GLY A 357 5.28 0.95 -17.53
C GLY A 357 4.39 0.80 -18.77
N VAL A 358 4.86 0.08 -19.82
CA VAL A 358 4.05 -0.26 -20.99
C VAL A 358 3.99 -1.77 -21.23
N ASN A 359 2.87 -2.25 -21.76
CA ASN A 359 2.69 -3.62 -22.21
C ASN A 359 2.93 -3.71 -23.73
N LEU A 360 3.91 -4.51 -24.17
CA LEU A 360 4.23 -4.68 -25.59
C LEU A 360 3.44 -5.85 -26.20
N ILE A 361 2.73 -5.60 -27.30
CA ILE A 361 1.98 -6.61 -28.06
C ILE A 361 2.67 -6.82 -29.41
N ASN A 362 3.26 -7.99 -29.62
CA ASN A 362 4.00 -8.29 -30.84
C ASN A 362 3.06 -8.68 -31.99
N LYS A 363 3.04 -7.88 -33.06
CA LYS A 363 2.33 -8.20 -34.30
C LYS A 363 3.29 -8.87 -35.29
N LYS A 364 2.97 -10.07 -35.78
CA LYS A 364 3.89 -10.86 -36.65
C LYS A 364 3.79 -10.53 -38.14
N ASP A 365 2.62 -10.09 -38.59
CA ASP A 365 2.24 -9.86 -39.99
C ASP A 365 2.25 -8.36 -40.36
N TYR A 366 3.00 -7.54 -39.62
CA TYR A 366 3.05 -6.07 -39.76
C TYR A 366 3.36 -5.59 -41.19
N GLU A 367 4.14 -6.35 -41.97
CA GLU A 367 4.51 -5.98 -43.36
C GLU A 367 3.32 -5.98 -44.33
N LYS A 368 2.23 -6.69 -43.98
CA LYS A 368 1.08 -6.91 -44.86
C LYS A 368 -0.18 -6.16 -44.41
N THR A 369 -0.07 -5.36 -43.35
CA THR A 369 -1.23 -4.84 -42.63
C THR A 369 -1.08 -3.38 -42.21
N TYR A 370 -2.16 -2.62 -42.18
CA TYR A 370 -2.17 -1.20 -41.81
C TYR A 370 -2.73 -0.94 -40.40
N ILE A 371 -3.02 0.32 -40.09
CA ILE A 371 -3.32 0.83 -38.74
C ILE A 371 -4.53 0.14 -38.10
N LEU A 372 -5.60 -0.14 -38.86
CA LEU A 372 -6.80 -0.81 -38.34
C LEU A 372 -6.48 -2.23 -37.84
N SER A 373 -5.78 -3.02 -38.66
CA SER A 373 -5.31 -4.36 -38.28
C SER A 373 -4.34 -4.32 -37.09
N SER A 374 -3.55 -3.24 -36.96
CA SER A 374 -2.66 -3.04 -35.81
C SER A 374 -3.43 -2.77 -34.52
N ILE A 375 -4.49 -1.95 -34.56
CA ILE A 375 -5.38 -1.75 -33.40
C ILE A 375 -6.05 -3.08 -33.02
N MET A 376 -6.53 -3.83 -34.01
CA MET A 376 -7.21 -5.11 -33.78
C MET A 376 -6.27 -6.25 -33.36
N ALA A 377 -4.95 -6.11 -33.50
CA ALA A 377 -4.00 -7.03 -32.87
C ALA A 377 -4.10 -7.02 -31.33
N ALA A 378 -4.68 -5.96 -30.75
CA ALA A 378 -4.97 -5.86 -29.32
C ALA A 378 -6.41 -6.28 -28.96
N GLU A 379 -7.10 -7.06 -29.80
CA GLU A 379 -8.52 -7.45 -29.60
C GLU A 379 -8.82 -8.01 -28.20
N GLU A 380 -7.93 -8.85 -27.65
CA GLU A 380 -8.09 -9.43 -26.30
C GLU A 380 -8.05 -8.37 -25.20
N TYR A 381 -7.41 -7.24 -25.47
CA TYR A 381 -7.32 -6.08 -24.59
C TYR A 381 -8.38 -5.03 -24.90
N LEU A 382 -9.23 -5.20 -25.91
CA LEU A 382 -10.35 -4.29 -26.15
C LEU A 382 -11.58 -4.78 -25.34
N ASP A 383 -11.64 -4.50 -24.04
CA ASP A 383 -12.68 -5.01 -23.11
C ASP A 383 -13.36 -3.95 -22.20
N ARG A 384 -12.86 -2.72 -22.20
CA ARG A 384 -13.30 -1.59 -21.34
C ARG A 384 -13.21 -0.26 -22.09
N LYS A 385 -13.40 0.87 -21.41
CA LYS A 385 -13.20 2.20 -22.01
C LYS A 385 -11.76 2.31 -22.54
N THR A 386 -11.58 2.67 -23.81
CA THR A 386 -10.29 2.62 -24.49
C THR A 386 -9.99 3.93 -25.22
N LEU A 387 -8.81 4.47 -24.96
CA LEU A 387 -8.20 5.56 -25.73
C LEU A 387 -7.21 4.96 -26.75
N VAL A 388 -7.43 5.21 -28.03
CA VAL A 388 -6.49 4.89 -29.10
C VAL A 388 -5.71 6.14 -29.47
N VAL A 389 -4.39 6.05 -29.49
CA VAL A 389 -3.48 7.17 -29.78
C VAL A 389 -2.47 6.72 -30.83
N PHE A 390 -2.44 7.39 -31.98
CA PHE A 390 -1.47 7.07 -33.03
C PHE A 390 -0.04 7.32 -32.56
N SER A 391 0.90 6.54 -33.11
CA SER A 391 2.26 6.46 -32.57
C SER A 391 3.20 7.56 -33.06
N ASP A 392 2.78 8.33 -34.06
CA ASP A 392 3.53 9.35 -34.80
C ASP A 392 3.13 10.79 -34.42
N ILE A 393 2.25 10.96 -33.44
CA ILE A 393 1.78 12.26 -32.97
C ILE A 393 2.36 12.63 -31.60
N LEU A 394 2.65 13.91 -31.42
CA LEU A 394 2.80 14.58 -30.12
C LEU A 394 1.57 15.40 -29.81
N PHE A 395 1.27 15.55 -28.53
CA PHE A 395 0.08 16.25 -28.06
C PHE A 395 0.27 16.82 -26.66
N GLU A 396 -0.49 17.87 -26.37
CA GLU A 396 -0.58 18.50 -25.06
C GLU A 396 -1.63 17.82 -24.17
N LYS A 397 -1.52 18.02 -22.86
CA LYS A 397 -2.36 17.37 -21.85
C LYS A 397 -3.85 17.72 -22.03
N GLU A 398 -4.13 18.97 -22.33
CA GLU A 398 -5.46 19.56 -22.45
C GLU A 398 -6.29 18.88 -23.54
N ILE A 399 -5.63 18.39 -24.59
CA ILE A 399 -6.27 17.69 -25.69
C ILE A 399 -6.85 16.35 -25.22
N VAL A 400 -6.05 15.59 -24.48
CA VAL A 400 -6.48 14.28 -23.94
C VAL A 400 -7.59 14.49 -22.92
N GLU A 401 -7.46 15.45 -22.00
CA GLU A 401 -8.52 15.79 -21.03
C GLU A 401 -9.84 16.13 -21.72
N LYS A 402 -9.79 16.91 -22.81
CA LYS A 402 -10.98 17.28 -23.56
C LYS A 402 -11.64 16.08 -24.22
N LEU A 403 -10.84 15.16 -24.77
CA LEU A 403 -11.35 13.92 -25.37
C LEU A 403 -11.96 12.99 -24.30
N LEU A 404 -11.30 12.85 -23.14
CA LEU A 404 -11.75 12.03 -22.01
C LEU A 404 -13.11 12.46 -21.45
N GLY A 405 -13.44 13.74 -21.57
CA GLY A 405 -14.74 14.32 -21.17
C GLY A 405 -15.92 13.96 -22.08
N SER A 406 -15.72 13.18 -23.15
CA SER A 406 -16.82 12.71 -24.00
C SER A 406 -17.59 11.54 -23.38
N ASP A 407 -18.92 11.63 -23.45
CA ASP A 407 -19.87 10.58 -23.03
C ASP A 407 -20.36 9.71 -24.20
N ALA A 408 -19.91 9.98 -25.44
CA ALA A 408 -20.34 9.23 -26.61
C ALA A 408 -19.64 7.85 -26.73
N ASP A 409 -20.30 6.91 -27.40
CA ASP A 409 -19.77 5.55 -27.55
C ASP A 409 -18.49 5.52 -28.37
N ILE A 410 -18.41 6.30 -29.45
CA ILE A 410 -17.24 6.45 -30.30
C ILE A 410 -17.03 7.95 -30.53
N THR A 411 -15.87 8.45 -30.13
CA THR A 411 -15.51 9.87 -30.24
C THR A 411 -14.16 10.02 -30.92
N LEU A 412 -14.11 10.80 -32.00
CA LEU A 412 -12.86 11.17 -32.65
C LEU A 412 -12.42 12.59 -32.25
N LEU A 413 -11.11 12.79 -32.17
CA LEU A 413 -10.55 14.11 -31.98
C LEU A 413 -10.22 14.73 -33.35
N ILE A 414 -10.77 15.91 -33.62
CA ILE A 414 -10.68 16.56 -34.94
C ILE A 414 -10.13 17.98 -34.83
N ASP A 415 -9.25 18.35 -35.75
CA ASP A 415 -8.66 19.68 -35.85
C ASP A 415 -9.46 20.57 -36.79
N ARG A 416 -9.90 21.71 -36.26
CA ARG A 416 -10.65 22.74 -36.99
C ARG A 416 -9.75 23.74 -37.71
N SER A 417 -8.42 23.67 -37.51
CA SER A 417 -7.45 24.52 -38.19
C SER A 417 -7.28 24.17 -39.68
N TYR A 418 -7.89 23.04 -40.10
CA TYR A 418 -7.92 22.59 -41.49
C TYR A 418 -8.42 23.69 -42.45
N LYS A 419 -7.69 23.88 -43.55
CA LYS A 419 -8.10 24.75 -44.66
C LYS A 419 -7.83 24.05 -45.99
N PRO A 420 -8.77 24.09 -46.96
CA PRO A 420 -8.57 23.49 -48.28
C PRO A 420 -7.33 24.03 -49.02
N SER A 421 -6.95 25.28 -48.76
CA SER A 421 -5.80 25.96 -49.36
C SER A 421 -4.44 25.49 -48.83
N HIS A 422 -4.38 24.68 -47.77
CA HIS A 422 -3.13 24.12 -47.26
C HIS A 422 -2.58 23.08 -48.25
N LYS A 423 -1.77 23.53 -49.22
CA LYS A 423 -0.99 22.63 -50.09
C LYS A 423 0.11 21.95 -49.27
N LYS A 424 -0.13 20.70 -48.88
CA LYS A 424 0.93 19.73 -48.53
C LYS A 424 0.80 18.53 -49.47
N ASP A 425 1.93 17.90 -49.80
CA ASP A 425 2.04 16.68 -50.62
C ASP A 425 1.56 15.41 -49.89
N LYS A 426 0.84 15.54 -48.76
CA LYS A 426 0.44 14.42 -47.89
C LYS A 426 -1.06 14.11 -48.00
N LEU A 427 -1.40 12.81 -47.96
CA LEU A 427 -2.75 12.29 -47.69
C LEU A 427 -3.19 12.73 -46.28
N ARG A 428 -4.38 13.32 -46.14
CA ARG A 428 -4.95 13.74 -44.86
C ARG A 428 -6.22 12.95 -44.56
N ASP A 429 -6.55 12.83 -43.29
CA ASP A 429 -7.75 12.16 -42.83
C ASP A 429 -8.86 13.20 -42.75
N LEU A 430 -9.57 13.39 -43.86
CA LEU A 430 -10.55 14.46 -44.00
C LEU A 430 -11.86 14.09 -43.31
N VAL A 431 -12.46 15.05 -42.63
CA VAL A 431 -13.70 14.87 -41.86
C VAL A 431 -14.74 15.92 -42.23
N VAL A 432 -15.96 15.45 -42.50
CA VAL A 432 -17.18 16.26 -42.59
C VAL A 432 -17.99 16.02 -41.32
N ALA A 433 -18.15 17.07 -40.52
CA ALA A 433 -18.97 17.02 -39.31
C ALA A 433 -20.28 17.79 -39.53
N LYS A 434 -21.29 17.49 -38.72
CA LYS A 434 -22.64 18.09 -38.83
C LYS A 434 -22.62 19.60 -38.65
N HIS A 435 -21.74 20.09 -37.77
CA HIS A 435 -21.59 21.52 -37.50
C HIS A 435 -20.23 21.99 -37.98
N ASN A 436 -20.21 23.11 -38.71
CA ASN A 436 -18.98 23.74 -39.17
C ASN A 436 -18.19 24.40 -38.01
N PRO A 437 -16.87 24.59 -38.19
CA PRO A 437 -16.05 25.35 -37.25
C PRO A 437 -16.66 26.73 -36.99
N VAL A 438 -16.68 27.16 -35.73
CA VAL A 438 -17.08 28.54 -35.41
C VAL A 438 -15.93 29.46 -35.81
N VAL A 439 -16.16 30.33 -36.78
CA VAL A 439 -15.17 31.30 -37.30
C VAL A 439 -15.48 32.70 -36.76
N GLY A 440 -14.49 33.36 -36.14
CA GLY A 440 -14.59 34.76 -35.69
C GLY A 440 -13.44 35.14 -34.75
N GLU A 441 -13.10 36.45 -34.68
CA GLU A 441 -12.00 36.97 -33.84
C GLU A 441 -12.20 36.68 -32.34
N ARG A 442 -13.46 36.62 -31.88
CA ARG A 442 -13.87 36.19 -30.53
C ARG A 442 -15.00 35.19 -30.67
N SER A 443 -14.66 33.89 -30.63
CA SER A 443 -15.62 32.81 -30.76
C SER A 443 -15.60 31.90 -29.53
N MET A 444 -16.79 31.47 -29.11
CA MET A 444 -16.97 30.45 -28.07
C MET A 444 -17.90 29.38 -28.63
N SER A 445 -17.44 28.13 -28.64
CA SER A 445 -18.28 26.98 -28.94
C SER A 445 -18.57 26.26 -27.63
N LEU A 446 -19.85 26.27 -27.22
CA LEU A 446 -20.33 25.50 -26.07
C LEU A 446 -20.77 24.08 -26.47
N ARG A 447 -20.50 23.67 -27.72
CA ARG A 447 -20.88 22.35 -28.21
C ARG A 447 -19.98 21.29 -27.59
N LYS A 448 -20.59 20.33 -26.89
CA LYS A 448 -19.92 19.16 -26.31
C LYS A 448 -19.83 17.97 -27.28
N ASP A 449 -20.58 18.01 -28.37
CA ASP A 449 -20.67 16.94 -29.38
C ASP A 449 -20.83 17.58 -30.76
N ASN A 450 -20.11 17.03 -31.75
CA ASN A 450 -20.29 17.34 -33.16
C ASN A 450 -20.28 16.02 -33.97
N PRO A 451 -21.44 15.48 -34.36
CA PRO A 451 -21.51 14.20 -35.07
C PRO A 451 -20.75 14.22 -36.41
N ILE A 452 -19.98 13.18 -36.69
CA ILE A 452 -19.30 12.99 -37.98
C ILE A 452 -20.29 12.40 -38.98
N LEU A 453 -20.35 13.02 -40.16
CA LEU A 453 -21.22 12.61 -41.26
C LEU A 453 -20.45 11.83 -42.32
N LYS A 454 -19.17 12.13 -42.51
CA LYS A 454 -18.33 11.51 -43.53
C LYS A 454 -16.85 11.63 -43.16
N MET A 455 -16.05 10.64 -43.52
CA MET A 455 -14.62 10.57 -43.30
C MET A 455 -13.94 9.77 -44.42
N GLY A 456 -12.71 10.13 -44.77
CA GLY A 456 -11.90 9.42 -45.77
C GLY A 456 -10.75 10.28 -46.27
N HIS A 457 -9.95 9.73 -47.18
CA HIS A 457 -8.79 10.42 -47.75
C HIS A 457 -9.09 10.99 -49.15
N ASN A 458 -10.02 10.39 -49.89
CA ASN A 458 -10.26 10.70 -51.31
C ASN A 458 -11.46 11.64 -51.59
N MET A 459 -11.99 12.30 -50.57
CA MET A 459 -13.07 13.29 -50.75
C MET A 459 -12.54 14.65 -51.26
N PRO A 460 -13.37 15.45 -51.96
CA PRO A 460 -13.02 16.82 -52.33
C PRO A 460 -12.63 17.64 -51.10
N ARG A 461 -11.49 18.35 -51.17
CA ARG A 461 -10.93 19.11 -50.04
C ARG A 461 -11.87 20.23 -49.57
N GLU A 462 -12.69 20.75 -50.48
CA GLU A 462 -13.67 21.79 -50.21
C GLU A 462 -14.90 21.27 -49.44
N GLU A 463 -15.14 19.96 -49.44
CA GLU A 463 -16.23 19.32 -48.69
C GLU A 463 -15.88 19.16 -47.21
N ALA A 464 -14.60 18.91 -46.92
CA ALA A 464 -14.10 18.68 -45.57
C ALA A 464 -14.07 19.96 -44.72
N ASN A 465 -14.47 19.85 -43.46
CA ASN A 465 -14.47 20.98 -42.52
C ASN A 465 -13.43 20.80 -41.41
N TYR A 466 -12.89 19.59 -41.25
CA TYR A 466 -11.94 19.22 -40.21
C TYR A 466 -10.95 18.15 -40.70
N GLU A 467 -9.90 17.93 -39.91
CA GLU A 467 -8.92 16.85 -40.07
C GLU A 467 -8.92 15.96 -38.83
N PHE A 468 -8.90 14.64 -39.01
CA PHE A 468 -8.69 13.71 -37.90
C PHE A 468 -7.21 13.62 -37.56
N ILE A 469 -6.90 13.59 -36.26
CA ILE A 469 -5.51 13.73 -35.79
C ILE A 469 -4.89 12.43 -35.26
N GLY A 470 -5.59 11.29 -35.39
CA GLY A 470 -5.08 10.01 -34.88
C GLY A 470 -5.41 9.71 -33.41
N MET A 471 -6.47 10.32 -32.84
CA MET A 471 -6.95 9.98 -31.49
C MET A 471 -8.43 9.67 -31.44
N MET A 472 -8.77 8.53 -30.85
CA MET A 472 -10.13 8.04 -30.70
C MET A 472 -10.39 7.57 -29.27
N LEU A 473 -11.53 7.96 -28.70
CA LEU A 473 -12.02 7.42 -27.44
C LEU A 473 -13.24 6.54 -27.69
N LEU A 474 -13.18 5.34 -27.13
CA LEU A 474 -14.23 4.33 -27.18
C LEU A 474 -14.78 4.12 -25.77
N SER A 475 -16.09 4.24 -25.60
CA SER A 475 -16.77 3.68 -24.43
C SER A 475 -16.65 2.15 -24.47
N LYS A 476 -16.99 1.47 -23.36
CA LYS A 476 -17.08 0.00 -23.34
C LYS A 476 -17.99 -0.54 -24.45
N LYS A 477 -19.08 0.16 -24.74
CA LYS A 477 -20.01 -0.18 -25.82
C LYS A 477 -19.43 0.15 -27.21
N GLY A 478 -18.71 1.27 -27.34
CA GLY A 478 -17.98 1.60 -28.57
C GLY A 478 -16.92 0.56 -28.94
N VAL A 479 -16.19 0.06 -27.95
CA VAL A 479 -15.25 -1.07 -28.12
C VAL A 479 -15.97 -2.30 -28.66
N GLN A 480 -17.11 -2.67 -28.07
CA GLN A 480 -17.88 -3.83 -28.51
C GLN A 480 -18.37 -3.67 -29.96
N ILE A 481 -18.89 -2.49 -30.31
CA ILE A 481 -19.31 -2.17 -31.69
C ILE A 481 -18.14 -2.34 -32.66
N LEU A 482 -16.97 -1.74 -32.37
CA LEU A 482 -15.81 -1.80 -33.24
C LEU A 482 -15.35 -3.24 -33.48
N LYS A 483 -15.25 -4.04 -32.40
CA LYS A 483 -14.83 -5.45 -32.48
C LYS A 483 -15.77 -6.30 -33.32
N GLU A 484 -17.06 -6.26 -32.98
CA GLU A 484 -18.06 -7.10 -33.65
C GLU A 484 -18.18 -6.76 -35.12
N GLU A 485 -18.17 -5.47 -35.47
CA GLU A 485 -18.24 -5.04 -36.86
C GLU A 485 -16.95 -5.33 -37.62
N TYR A 486 -15.77 -5.17 -37.00
CA TYR A 486 -14.51 -5.54 -37.63
C TYR A 486 -14.47 -7.03 -37.98
N LEU A 487 -14.90 -7.92 -37.08
CA LEU A 487 -14.94 -9.36 -37.33
C LEU A 487 -15.90 -9.70 -38.50
N LYS A 488 -17.09 -9.09 -38.54
CA LYS A 488 -18.05 -9.25 -39.65
C LYS A 488 -17.47 -8.76 -40.98
N VAL A 489 -16.80 -7.59 -40.96
CA VAL A 489 -16.17 -7.02 -42.16
C VAL A 489 -15.03 -7.91 -42.63
N LYS A 490 -14.17 -8.39 -41.72
CA LYS A 490 -13.04 -9.27 -42.03
C LYS A 490 -13.50 -10.56 -42.70
N GLU A 491 -14.59 -11.16 -42.23
CA GLU A 491 -15.18 -12.35 -42.87
C GLU A 491 -15.77 -12.03 -44.26
N LYS A 492 -16.50 -10.91 -44.39
CA LYS A 492 -17.21 -10.56 -45.63
C LYS A 492 -16.28 -10.05 -46.75
N TYR A 493 -15.27 -9.29 -46.38
CA TYR A 493 -14.35 -8.57 -47.27
C TYR A 493 -12.95 -9.20 -47.30
N ASP A 494 -12.83 -10.47 -46.91
CA ASP A 494 -11.57 -11.20 -47.04
C ASP A 494 -11.06 -11.16 -48.48
N ALA A 495 -9.83 -10.69 -48.64
CA ALA A 495 -9.16 -10.42 -49.93
C ALA A 495 -9.98 -9.57 -50.94
N LYS A 496 -10.93 -8.74 -50.48
CA LYS A 496 -11.71 -7.81 -51.31
C LYS A 496 -11.45 -6.36 -50.91
N PRO A 497 -11.58 -5.41 -51.85
CA PRO A 497 -11.53 -3.99 -51.53
C PRO A 497 -12.53 -3.61 -50.44
N PHE A 498 -12.10 -2.75 -49.53
CA PHE A 498 -12.91 -2.23 -48.44
C PHE A 498 -12.75 -0.71 -48.39
N TYR A 499 -13.83 -0.01 -48.78
CA TYR A 499 -13.84 1.45 -48.93
C TYR A 499 -12.69 1.96 -49.81
N GLU A 500 -11.81 2.81 -49.30
CA GLU A 500 -10.70 3.39 -50.07
C GLU A 500 -9.50 2.45 -50.16
N SER A 501 -9.54 1.33 -49.44
CA SER A 501 -8.43 0.39 -49.30
C SER A 501 -8.56 -0.87 -50.16
N GLU A 502 -7.41 -1.39 -50.60
CA GLU A 502 -7.32 -2.60 -51.43
C GLU A 502 -7.84 -3.87 -50.73
N SER A 503 -7.75 -3.92 -49.40
CA SER A 503 -8.25 -5.01 -48.57
C SER A 503 -8.47 -4.58 -47.13
N ILE A 504 -9.22 -5.37 -46.35
CA ILE A 504 -9.41 -5.14 -44.91
C ILE A 504 -8.10 -5.18 -44.11
N ASP A 505 -7.12 -5.98 -44.54
CA ASP A 505 -5.83 -6.06 -43.86
C ASP A 505 -5.01 -4.77 -44.04
N LYS A 506 -5.18 -4.10 -45.18
CA LYS A 506 -4.58 -2.79 -45.50
C LYS A 506 -5.51 -1.61 -45.25
N ALA A 507 -6.64 -1.82 -44.56
CA ALA A 507 -7.59 -0.75 -44.29
C ALA A 507 -7.06 0.26 -43.27
N ASP A 508 -7.42 1.52 -43.46
CA ASP A 508 -7.21 2.56 -42.47
C ASP A 508 -8.31 2.51 -41.39
N LEU A 509 -8.08 3.17 -40.26
CA LEU A 509 -9.12 3.42 -39.28
C LEU A 509 -10.26 4.25 -39.90
N THR A 510 -9.93 5.19 -40.81
CA THR A 510 -10.93 6.03 -41.50
C THR A 510 -11.97 5.20 -42.27
N ASP A 511 -11.54 4.16 -42.98
CA ASP A 511 -12.40 3.22 -43.71
C ASP A 511 -13.41 2.53 -42.77
N MET A 512 -12.91 2.07 -41.61
CA MET A 512 -13.75 1.40 -40.62
C MET A 512 -14.76 2.35 -39.99
N ILE A 513 -14.36 3.58 -39.68
CA ILE A 513 -15.26 4.60 -39.15
C ILE A 513 -16.33 4.97 -40.18
N GLN A 514 -15.95 5.16 -41.45
CA GLN A 514 -16.93 5.44 -42.51
C GLN A 514 -17.92 4.28 -42.68
N TYR A 515 -17.47 3.04 -42.61
CA TYR A 515 -18.35 1.87 -42.59
C TYR A 515 -19.35 1.91 -41.42
N LEU A 516 -18.90 2.26 -40.21
CA LEU A 516 -19.78 2.38 -39.05
C LEU A 516 -20.82 3.50 -39.23
N ILE A 517 -20.43 4.62 -39.82
CA ILE A 517 -21.34 5.73 -40.16
C ILE A 517 -22.42 5.24 -41.13
N ASP A 518 -22.04 4.55 -42.21
CA ASP A 518 -22.98 4.04 -43.22
C ASP A 518 -23.92 2.96 -42.67
N LYS A 519 -23.49 2.25 -41.60
CA LYS A 519 -24.33 1.33 -40.83
C LYS A 519 -25.29 2.03 -39.86
N GLY A 520 -25.18 3.35 -39.69
CA GLY A 520 -26.04 4.15 -38.84
C GLY A 520 -25.55 4.26 -37.38
N TYR A 521 -24.31 3.84 -37.08
CA TYR A 521 -23.73 4.12 -35.77
C TYR A 521 -23.40 5.60 -35.64
N LYS A 522 -23.72 6.19 -34.49
CA LYS A 522 -23.41 7.60 -34.21
C LYS A 522 -21.94 7.73 -33.83
N ILE A 523 -21.15 8.42 -34.66
CA ILE A 523 -19.77 8.79 -34.37
C ILE A 523 -19.74 10.26 -33.96
N SER A 524 -19.26 10.53 -32.76
CA SER A 524 -19.12 11.88 -32.20
C SER A 524 -17.71 12.43 -32.46
N SER A 525 -17.53 13.73 -32.27
CA SER A 525 -16.22 14.34 -32.29
C SER A 525 -16.03 15.44 -31.25
N VAL A 526 -14.77 15.60 -30.84
CA VAL A 526 -14.27 16.72 -30.05
C VAL A 526 -13.38 17.59 -30.93
N GLU A 527 -13.68 18.88 -31.00
CA GLU A 527 -12.95 19.83 -31.84
C GLU A 527 -11.75 20.43 -31.09
N ILE A 528 -10.57 20.49 -31.70
CA ILE A 528 -9.39 21.23 -31.23
C ILE A 528 -8.92 22.23 -32.30
N ASN A 529 -7.91 23.04 -31.96
CA ASN A 529 -7.36 24.07 -32.87
C ASN A 529 -5.82 24.11 -32.93
N SER A 530 -5.16 23.51 -31.93
CA SER A 530 -3.71 23.53 -31.71
C SER A 530 -3.37 22.53 -30.61
N GLY A 531 -2.09 22.41 -30.27
CA GLY A 531 -1.58 21.59 -29.16
C GLY A 531 -1.20 20.17 -29.56
N TRP A 532 -1.15 19.87 -30.86
CA TRP A 532 -0.71 18.59 -31.39
C TRP A 532 0.19 18.80 -32.61
N MET A 533 1.03 17.81 -32.91
CA MET A 533 1.83 17.79 -34.13
C MET A 533 2.17 16.36 -34.53
N GLU A 534 1.98 16.05 -35.80
CA GLU A 534 2.38 14.79 -36.41
C GLU A 534 3.83 14.85 -36.90
N ILE A 535 4.61 13.80 -36.67
CA ILE A 535 6.02 13.71 -37.07
C ILE A 535 6.16 12.73 -38.24
N ASN A 536 6.03 13.25 -39.46
CA ASN A 536 6.11 12.41 -40.67
C ASN A 536 7.46 12.49 -41.38
N ASN A 537 8.08 13.67 -41.37
CA ASN A 537 9.28 13.97 -42.14
C ASN A 537 10.26 14.80 -41.31
N PHE A 538 11.45 15.01 -41.87
CA PHE A 538 12.52 15.75 -41.20
C PHE A 538 12.16 17.21 -40.85
N GLU A 539 11.33 17.88 -41.65
CA GLU A 539 10.89 19.26 -41.35
C GLU A 539 9.94 19.32 -40.16
N ASP A 540 9.04 18.33 -40.03
CA ASP A 540 8.18 18.21 -38.85
C ASP A 540 9.03 17.90 -37.61
N TYR A 541 9.99 16.97 -37.71
CA TYR A 541 10.96 16.68 -36.64
C TYR A 541 11.72 17.94 -36.18
N LYS A 542 12.24 18.74 -37.12
CA LYS A 542 12.99 19.95 -36.81
C LYS A 542 12.13 20.96 -36.03
N LYS A 543 10.89 21.17 -36.46
CA LYS A 543 9.93 22.06 -35.76
C LYS A 543 9.64 21.57 -34.35
N VAL A 544 9.46 20.27 -34.15
CA VAL A 544 9.27 19.66 -32.82
C VAL A 544 10.47 19.98 -31.93
N CYS A 545 11.69 19.72 -32.41
CA CYS A 545 12.90 19.94 -31.64
C CYS A 545 13.12 21.42 -31.30
N GLU A 546 12.82 22.34 -32.22
CA GLU A 546 12.87 23.78 -31.97
C GLU A 546 11.86 24.22 -30.88
N LEU A 547 10.63 23.70 -30.93
CA LEU A 547 9.62 23.97 -29.91
C LEU A 547 10.04 23.43 -28.54
N LEU A 548 10.57 22.20 -28.48
CA LEU A 548 11.02 21.58 -27.23
C LEU A 548 12.25 22.24 -26.63
N ALA A 549 13.15 22.79 -27.44
CA ALA A 549 14.33 23.53 -26.97
C ALA A 549 13.99 24.91 -26.40
N SER A 550 12.77 25.42 -26.66
CA SER A 550 12.29 26.71 -26.15
C SER A 550 11.56 26.63 -24.80
N GLN A 551 11.35 25.40 -24.29
CA GLN A 551 10.81 25.10 -22.96
C GLN A 551 11.94 24.75 -22.00
#